data_AF-A0A495Z2S0-F1
#
_entry.id   AF-A0A495Z2S0-F1
#
_cell.length_a   1.000
_cell.length_b   1.000
_cell.length_c   1.000
_cell.angle_alpha   90.00
_cell.angle_beta   90.00
_cell.angle_gamma   90.00
#
_symmetry.space_group_name_H-M   'P 1'
#
loop_
_entity.id
_entity.type
_entity.pdbx_description
1 polymer ?
#
loop_
_entity_poly.entity_id
_entity_poly.type
_entity_poly.pdbx_seq_one_letter_code
_entity_poly.pdbx_strand_id
1 'polypeptide(L)'
;MRKYTAIKPTVYVETSVISYLTSFPSRDSLVLSRQETTRQLWNEHFDDFEFIVSDLVVTEIKRGDESEVQQRIRSVDNLTILQTTSTSNRLAQLLIDFGALPEKAWTDAQHISIATVNRLDYLISWNFKHIVNETMKEYINRVCRNAGYSPTNLCTPLILIEDIQMKEKLDNQTDPILEEYFRMKEEFNAQFNSMEELTAYLKEVNTQEKARGRKYRPAPPPPPDFEERIEKMYKELGIVRKSEDKVSDE
;
A
#
# COMPACT_ATOMS: atom_id res chain seq x y z
N MET A 1 12.60 7.74 -21.18
CA MET A 1 11.39 6.95 -21.47
C MET A 1 11.74 5.48 -21.28
N ARG A 2 11.52 4.91 -20.08
CA ARG A 2 11.75 3.48 -19.83
C ARG A 2 10.71 2.71 -20.62
N LYS A 3 11.14 1.89 -21.59
CA LYS A 3 10.28 0.89 -22.22
C LYS A 3 9.92 -0.14 -21.15
N TYR A 4 8.75 -0.01 -20.51
CA TYR A 4 8.19 -1.08 -19.70
C TYR A 4 7.89 -2.25 -20.65
N THR A 5 8.71 -3.28 -20.58
CA THR A 5 8.41 -4.58 -21.19
C THR A 5 7.15 -5.14 -20.53
N ALA A 6 6.04 -5.17 -21.27
CA ALA A 6 5.05 -6.25 -21.48
C ALA A 6 4.82 -7.35 -20.42
N ILE A 7 5.10 -7.13 -19.14
CA ILE A 7 4.87 -8.07 -18.03
C ILE A 7 3.81 -7.44 -17.13
N LYS A 8 2.64 -8.09 -17.06
CA LYS A 8 1.57 -7.68 -16.17
C LYS A 8 2.01 -7.89 -14.72
N PRO A 9 1.77 -6.95 -13.79
CA PRO A 9 2.05 -7.18 -12.38
C PRO A 9 1.21 -8.35 -11.84
N THR A 10 1.82 -9.16 -10.98
CA THR A 10 1.19 -10.33 -10.38
C THR A 10 0.44 -9.95 -9.11
N VAL A 11 -0.81 -10.41 -8.99
CA VAL A 11 -1.70 -10.03 -7.89
C VAL A 11 -2.31 -11.26 -7.23
N TYR A 12 -1.95 -11.50 -5.98
CA TYR A 12 -2.60 -12.49 -5.14
C TYR A 12 -3.97 -11.99 -4.67
N VAL A 13 -5.03 -12.74 -4.98
CA VAL A 13 -6.40 -12.41 -4.60
C VAL A 13 -6.79 -13.18 -3.34
N GLU A 14 -6.88 -12.47 -2.21
CA GLU A 14 -7.36 -13.05 -0.96
C GLU A 14 -8.89 -13.23 -0.96
N THR A 15 -9.37 -14.23 -0.20
CA THR A 15 -10.76 -14.70 -0.15
C THR A 15 -11.80 -13.60 0.05
N SER A 16 -11.50 -12.55 0.85
CA SER A 16 -12.43 -11.44 1.04
C SER A 16 -12.73 -10.72 -0.28
N VAL A 17 -11.76 -10.55 -1.18
CA VAL A 17 -11.96 -9.88 -2.47
C VAL A 17 -12.94 -10.66 -3.33
N ILE A 18 -12.78 -11.99 -3.41
CA ILE A 18 -13.71 -12.88 -4.12
C ILE A 18 -15.11 -12.76 -3.54
N SER A 19 -15.23 -12.69 -2.21
CA SER A 19 -16.53 -12.54 -1.55
C SER A 19 -17.18 -11.19 -1.91
N TYR A 20 -16.43 -10.09 -1.88
CA TYR A 20 -16.92 -8.77 -2.29
C TYR A 20 -17.31 -8.72 -3.79
N LEU A 21 -16.62 -9.47 -4.65
CA LEU A 21 -16.94 -9.57 -6.07
C LEU A 21 -18.31 -10.23 -6.31
N THR A 22 -18.57 -11.36 -5.66
CA THR A 22 -19.71 -12.23 -6.00
C THR A 22 -20.96 -12.02 -5.15
N SER A 23 -20.84 -11.42 -3.95
CA SER A 23 -21.98 -11.24 -3.06
C SER A 23 -23.02 -10.26 -3.61
N PHE A 24 -24.28 -10.44 -3.22
CA PHE A 24 -25.36 -9.51 -3.55
C PHE A 24 -25.04 -8.09 -3.10
N PRO A 25 -25.50 -7.06 -3.84
CA PRO A 25 -25.34 -5.66 -3.44
C PRO A 25 -25.82 -5.40 -2.01
N SER A 26 -24.93 -4.89 -1.18
CA SER A 26 -25.23 -4.52 0.20
C SER A 26 -26.02 -3.22 0.27
N ARG A 27 -26.82 -3.06 1.33
CA ARG A 27 -27.45 -1.77 1.68
C ARG A 27 -26.55 -0.86 2.52
N ASP A 28 -25.49 -1.42 3.09
CA ASP A 28 -24.45 -0.64 3.76
C ASP A 28 -23.56 0.03 2.69
N SER A 29 -23.45 1.35 2.76
CA SER A 29 -22.76 2.15 1.73
C SER A 29 -21.26 1.85 1.64
N LEU A 30 -20.60 1.58 2.77
CA LEU A 30 -19.18 1.24 2.81
C LEU A 30 -18.97 -0.15 2.20
N VAL A 31 -19.81 -1.12 2.55
CA VAL A 31 -19.75 -2.46 1.96
C VAL A 31 -20.03 -2.39 0.46
N LEU A 32 -21.06 -1.65 0.05
CA LEU A 32 -21.41 -1.46 -1.36
C LEU A 32 -20.25 -0.83 -2.14
N SER A 33 -19.62 0.22 -1.61
CA SER A 33 -18.46 0.86 -2.23
C SER A 33 -17.31 -0.13 -2.47
N ARG A 34 -17.02 -1.02 -1.52
CA ARG A 34 -16.01 -2.08 -1.68
C ARG A 34 -16.41 -3.11 -2.74
N GLN A 35 -17.69 -3.46 -2.83
CA GLN A 35 -18.21 -4.35 -3.89
C GLN A 35 -18.03 -3.70 -5.26
N GLU A 36 -18.42 -2.43 -5.41
CA GLU A 36 -18.27 -1.70 -6.68
C GLU A 36 -16.80 -1.54 -7.06
N THR A 37 -15.92 -1.18 -6.12
CA THR A 37 -14.47 -1.11 -6.38
C THR A 37 -13.91 -2.46 -6.83
N THR A 38 -14.35 -3.56 -6.22
CA THR A 38 -13.89 -4.90 -6.59
C THR A 38 -14.41 -5.30 -7.97
N ARG A 39 -15.66 -4.96 -8.31
CA ARG A 39 -16.22 -5.19 -9.65
C ARG A 39 -15.54 -4.31 -10.70
N GLN A 40 -15.20 -3.07 -10.36
CA GLN A 40 -14.43 -2.19 -11.23
C GLN A 40 -13.08 -2.81 -11.56
N LEU A 41 -12.33 -3.27 -10.55
CA LEU A 41 -11.07 -3.99 -10.74
C LEU A 41 -11.24 -5.18 -11.70
N TRP A 42 -12.34 -5.94 -11.54
CA TRP A 42 -12.60 -7.13 -12.35
C TRP A 42 -13.12 -6.86 -13.76
N ASN A 43 -13.81 -5.74 -13.99
CA ASN A 43 -14.43 -5.44 -15.27
C ASN A 43 -13.56 -4.53 -16.14
N GLU A 44 -12.82 -3.60 -15.53
CA GLU A 44 -12.07 -2.56 -16.23
C GLU A 44 -10.56 -2.84 -16.25
N HIS A 45 -10.05 -3.49 -15.20
CA HIS A 45 -8.61 -3.67 -14.99
C HIS A 45 -8.16 -5.13 -15.00
N PHE A 46 -9.03 -6.06 -15.41
CA PHE A 46 -8.69 -7.49 -15.41
C PHE A 46 -7.46 -7.80 -16.25
N ASP A 47 -7.39 -7.17 -17.43
CA ASP A 47 -6.31 -7.37 -18.38
C ASP A 47 -5.03 -6.60 -18.03
N ASP A 48 -5.02 -5.75 -17.02
CA ASP A 48 -3.83 -5.01 -16.58
C ASP A 48 -2.94 -5.86 -15.67
N PHE A 49 -3.49 -6.95 -15.09
CA PHE A 49 -2.83 -7.79 -14.09
C PHE A 49 -2.81 -9.28 -14.46
N GLU A 50 -1.93 -10.02 -13.79
CA GLU A 50 -2.05 -11.47 -13.67
C GLU A 50 -2.63 -11.81 -12.29
N PHE A 51 -3.92 -12.15 -12.24
CA PHE A 51 -4.59 -12.53 -11.00
C PHE A 51 -4.33 -14.00 -10.65
N ILE A 52 -3.91 -14.21 -9.41
CA ILE A 52 -3.45 -15.50 -8.90
C ILE A 52 -4.13 -15.78 -7.56
N VAL A 53 -4.55 -17.02 -7.33
CA VAL A 53 -5.08 -17.51 -6.06
C VAL A 53 -4.24 -18.68 -5.55
N SER A 54 -4.61 -19.29 -4.42
CA SER A 54 -3.95 -20.51 -3.94
C SER A 54 -4.96 -21.57 -3.49
N ASP A 55 -4.46 -22.78 -3.22
CA ASP A 55 -5.25 -23.87 -2.63
C ASP A 55 -5.97 -23.44 -1.34
N LEU A 56 -5.35 -22.56 -0.54
CA LEU A 56 -5.99 -21.95 0.63
C LEU A 56 -7.27 -21.19 0.25
N VAL A 57 -7.19 -20.27 -0.71
CA VAL A 57 -8.34 -19.49 -1.21
C VAL A 57 -9.43 -20.43 -1.74
N VAL A 58 -9.06 -21.41 -2.56
CA VAL A 58 -10.00 -22.40 -3.11
C VAL A 58 -10.69 -23.20 -2.00
N THR A 59 -9.97 -23.50 -0.91
CA THR A 59 -10.52 -24.21 0.24
C THR A 59 -11.49 -23.35 1.05
N GLU A 60 -11.23 -22.04 1.16
CA GLU A 60 -12.07 -21.11 1.92
C GLU A 60 -13.36 -20.77 1.17
N ILE A 61 -13.27 -20.49 -0.14
CA ILE A 61 -14.45 -20.11 -0.94
C ILE A 61 -15.48 -21.23 -1.10
N LYS A 62 -15.07 -22.49 -0.89
CA LYS A 62 -15.93 -23.69 -0.92
C LYS A 62 -16.85 -23.84 0.29
N ARG A 63 -16.75 -22.96 1.28
CA ARG A 63 -17.56 -23.00 2.51
C ARG A 63 -18.76 -22.05 2.39
N GLY A 64 -19.83 -22.35 3.13
CA GLY A 64 -21.04 -21.52 3.19
C GLY A 64 -22.17 -22.03 2.31
N ASP A 65 -23.05 -21.12 1.91
CA ASP A 65 -24.23 -21.42 1.08
C ASP A 65 -23.83 -21.91 -0.32
N GLU A 66 -24.48 -22.97 -0.79
CA GLU A 66 -24.13 -23.63 -2.07
C GLU A 66 -24.24 -22.67 -3.26
N SER A 67 -25.27 -21.81 -3.29
CA SER A 67 -25.46 -20.89 -4.41
C SER A 67 -24.35 -19.84 -4.48
N GLU A 68 -23.86 -19.36 -3.34
CA GLU A 68 -22.74 -18.42 -3.29
C GLU A 68 -21.39 -19.10 -3.56
N VAL A 69 -21.19 -20.32 -3.05
CA VAL A 69 -19.98 -21.13 -3.32
C VAL A 69 -19.80 -21.29 -4.82
N GLN A 70 -20.88 -21.61 -5.55
CA GLN A 70 -20.82 -21.77 -7.00
C GLN A 70 -20.43 -20.47 -7.72
N GLN A 71 -20.86 -19.30 -7.23
CA GLN A 71 -20.43 -18.02 -7.80
C GLN A 71 -18.94 -17.76 -7.53
N ARG A 72 -18.47 -18.02 -6.31
CA ARG A 72 -17.06 -17.80 -5.94
C ARG A 72 -16.11 -18.73 -6.68
N ILE A 73 -16.50 -19.98 -6.92
CA ILE A 73 -15.68 -20.92 -7.70
C ILE A 73 -15.58 -20.43 -9.14
N ARG A 74 -16.72 -20.10 -9.77
CA ARG A 74 -16.74 -19.60 -11.15
C ARG A 74 -15.89 -18.36 -11.38
N SER A 75 -15.80 -17.46 -10.38
CA SER A 75 -14.99 -16.25 -10.54
C SER A 75 -13.48 -16.50 -10.51
N VAL A 76 -13.02 -17.67 -10.05
CA VAL A 76 -11.60 -18.02 -9.99
C VAL A 76 -11.19 -19.16 -10.94
N ASP A 77 -12.12 -19.74 -11.70
CA ASP A 77 -11.88 -20.92 -12.57
C ASP A 77 -10.76 -20.71 -13.60
N ASN A 78 -10.56 -19.47 -14.07
CA ASN A 78 -9.54 -19.13 -15.07
C ASN A 78 -8.24 -18.57 -14.46
N LEU A 79 -8.12 -18.53 -13.13
CA LEU A 79 -6.97 -17.97 -12.44
C LEU A 79 -5.90 -19.03 -12.17
N THR A 80 -4.64 -18.61 -12.15
CA THR A 80 -3.53 -19.46 -11.73
C THR A 80 -3.69 -19.81 -10.24
N ILE A 81 -3.53 -21.09 -9.89
CA ILE A 81 -3.62 -21.58 -8.51
C ILE A 81 -2.23 -21.97 -8.01
N LEU A 82 -1.78 -21.31 -6.95
CA LEU A 82 -0.55 -21.63 -6.23
C LEU A 82 -0.78 -22.73 -5.18
N GLN A 83 0.18 -23.66 -5.12
CA GLN A 83 0.21 -24.67 -4.07
C GLN A 83 0.76 -24.11 -2.76
N THR A 84 0.16 -24.52 -1.66
CA THR A 84 0.72 -24.25 -0.33
C THR A 84 1.97 -25.11 -0.13
N THR A 85 3.08 -24.51 0.29
CA THR A 85 4.36 -25.22 0.47
C THR A 85 4.79 -25.26 1.93
N SER A 86 5.73 -26.15 2.28
CA SER A 86 6.37 -26.14 3.60
C SER A 86 7.08 -24.81 3.87
N THR A 87 7.61 -24.17 2.84
CA THR A 87 8.24 -22.85 2.91
C THR A 87 7.25 -21.75 3.29
N SER A 88 6.07 -21.69 2.65
CA SER A 88 5.03 -20.73 3.01
C SER A 88 4.50 -21.00 4.42
N ASN A 89 4.34 -22.26 4.81
CA ASN A 89 3.96 -22.63 6.18
C ASN A 89 4.98 -22.12 7.22
N ARG A 90 6.28 -22.25 6.91
CA ARG A 90 7.33 -21.81 7.82
C ARG A 90 7.34 -20.29 7.95
N LEU A 91 7.19 -19.54 6.86
CA LEU A 91 7.10 -18.07 6.92
C LEU A 91 5.85 -17.63 7.69
N ALA A 92 4.71 -18.30 7.49
CA ALA A 92 3.47 -18.00 8.21
C ALA A 92 3.65 -18.18 9.73
N GLN A 93 4.34 -19.24 10.15
CA GLN A 93 4.66 -19.46 11.55
C GLN A 93 5.56 -18.35 12.10
N LEU A 94 6.58 -17.90 11.35
CA LEU A 94 7.46 -16.80 11.79
C LEU A 94 6.68 -15.48 11.97
N LEU A 95 5.72 -15.19 11.09
CA LEU A 95 4.87 -14.00 11.24
C LEU A 95 4.10 -14.02 12.56
N ILE A 96 3.66 -15.18 13.00
CA ILE A 96 2.96 -15.36 14.28
C ILE A 96 3.95 -15.30 15.46
N ASP A 97 5.04 -16.06 15.39
CA ASP A 97 6.05 -16.17 16.45
C ASP A 97 6.68 -14.81 16.80
N PHE A 98 6.88 -13.95 15.79
CA PHE A 98 7.43 -12.60 15.97
C PHE A 98 6.36 -11.51 16.18
N GLY A 99 5.10 -11.91 16.37
CA GLY A 99 3.99 -11.00 16.72
C GLY A 99 3.56 -10.06 15.61
N ALA A 100 3.89 -10.36 14.34
CA ALA A 100 3.37 -9.59 13.20
C ALA A 100 1.88 -9.86 12.97
N LEU A 101 1.41 -11.06 13.35
CA LEU A 101 -0.01 -11.41 13.39
C LEU A 101 -0.38 -12.07 14.74
N PRO A 102 -1.64 -11.97 15.20
CA PRO A 102 -2.09 -12.66 16.41
C PRO A 102 -2.04 -14.18 16.28
N GLU A 103 -1.84 -14.91 17.39
CA GLU A 103 -1.73 -16.38 17.45
C GLU A 103 -2.89 -17.18 16.81
N LYS A 104 -4.03 -16.56 16.50
CA LYS A 104 -5.18 -17.24 15.87
C LYS A 104 -5.33 -16.92 14.39
N ALA A 105 -4.54 -15.99 13.84
CA ALA A 105 -4.64 -15.51 12.46
C ALA A 105 -3.82 -16.36 11.48
N TRP A 106 -3.89 -17.69 11.62
CA TRP A 106 -3.06 -18.63 10.84
C TRP A 106 -3.32 -18.56 9.33
N THR A 107 -4.58 -18.47 8.92
CA THR A 107 -4.95 -18.39 7.50
C THR A 107 -4.54 -17.05 6.89
N ASP A 108 -4.71 -15.94 7.62
CA ASP A 108 -4.23 -14.62 7.20
C ASP A 108 -2.70 -14.60 7.02
N ALA A 109 -1.95 -15.19 7.97
CA ALA A 109 -0.50 -15.32 7.87
C ALA A 109 -0.08 -16.19 6.66
N GLN A 110 -0.89 -17.20 6.32
CA GLN A 110 -0.65 -18.05 5.16
C GLN A 110 -0.87 -17.32 3.84
N HIS A 111 -1.93 -16.52 3.68
CA HIS A 111 -2.12 -15.70 2.47
C HIS A 111 -0.90 -14.81 2.20
N ILE A 112 -0.45 -14.08 3.23
CA ILE A 112 0.73 -13.21 3.17
C ILE A 112 1.98 -14.01 2.79
N SER A 113 2.17 -15.18 3.42
CA SER A 113 3.36 -16.01 3.22
C SER A 113 3.40 -16.66 1.85
N ILE A 114 2.26 -17.11 1.33
CA ILE A 114 2.16 -17.67 -0.03
C ILE A 114 2.52 -16.59 -1.05
N ALA A 115 1.94 -15.39 -0.93
CA ALA A 115 2.24 -14.30 -1.86
C ALA A 115 3.73 -13.90 -1.79
N THR A 116 4.26 -13.76 -0.57
CA THR A 116 5.66 -13.34 -0.33
C THR A 116 6.67 -14.38 -0.83
N VAL A 117 6.46 -15.67 -0.54
CA VAL A 117 7.38 -16.74 -0.97
C VAL A 117 7.41 -16.87 -2.49
N ASN A 118 6.25 -16.69 -3.14
CA ASN A 118 6.14 -16.72 -4.61
C ASN A 118 6.55 -15.40 -5.27
N ARG A 119 6.99 -14.39 -4.49
CA ARG A 119 7.48 -13.09 -4.97
C ARG A 119 6.45 -12.35 -5.81
N LEU A 120 5.17 -12.46 -5.42
CA LEU A 120 4.11 -11.74 -6.09
C LEU A 120 4.22 -10.25 -5.78
N ASP A 121 3.88 -9.42 -6.76
CA ASP A 121 4.01 -7.96 -6.65
C ASP A 121 3.03 -7.39 -5.63
N TYR A 122 1.80 -7.91 -5.64
CA TYR A 122 0.70 -7.47 -4.77
C TYR A 122 -0.05 -8.64 -4.12
N LEU A 123 -0.60 -8.36 -2.94
CA LEU A 123 -1.67 -9.12 -2.29
C LEU A 123 -2.81 -8.14 -2.03
N ILE A 124 -3.96 -8.40 -2.65
CA ILE A 124 -5.17 -7.61 -2.42
C ILE A 124 -6.09 -8.27 -1.41
N SER A 125 -6.58 -7.47 -0.45
CA SER A 125 -7.51 -7.92 0.58
C SER A 125 -8.37 -6.76 1.09
N TRP A 126 -9.57 -7.06 1.60
CA TRP A 126 -10.38 -6.14 2.40
C TRP A 126 -10.27 -6.40 3.91
N ASN A 127 -9.40 -7.33 4.34
CA ASN A 127 -9.16 -7.63 5.76
C ASN A 127 -8.24 -6.58 6.40
N PHE A 128 -8.82 -5.46 6.82
CA PHE A 128 -8.15 -4.41 7.61
C PHE A 128 -7.76 -4.83 9.02
N LYS A 129 -8.22 -6.00 9.48
CA LYS A 129 -7.92 -6.48 10.83
C LYS A 129 -6.53 -7.09 10.90
N HIS A 130 -6.13 -7.86 9.89
CA HIS A 130 -4.90 -8.65 9.95
C HIS A 130 -3.95 -8.49 8.75
N ILE A 131 -4.41 -8.01 7.59
CA ILE A 131 -3.62 -8.03 6.35
C ILE A 131 -3.26 -6.61 5.91
N VAL A 132 -4.25 -5.77 5.60
CA VAL A 132 -4.01 -4.46 4.97
C VAL A 132 -3.89 -3.29 5.96
N ASN A 133 -3.81 -3.59 7.26
CA ASN A 133 -3.58 -2.58 8.30
C ASN A 133 -2.16 -2.01 8.21
N GLU A 134 -2.01 -0.68 8.18
CA GLU A 134 -0.69 -0.04 7.99
C GLU A 134 0.32 -0.41 9.08
N THR A 135 -0.12 -0.39 10.34
CA THR A 135 0.74 -0.77 11.47
C THR A 135 1.20 -2.22 11.31
N MET A 136 0.30 -3.15 11.02
CA MET A 136 0.65 -4.56 10.86
C MET A 136 1.54 -4.81 9.63
N LYS A 137 1.28 -4.13 8.51
CA LYS A 137 2.11 -4.18 7.31
C LYS A 137 3.58 -3.91 7.63
N GLU A 138 3.87 -2.93 8.48
CA GLU A 138 5.25 -2.62 8.89
C GLU A 138 5.90 -3.81 9.62
N TYR A 139 5.19 -4.41 10.59
CA TYR A 139 5.66 -5.59 11.32
C TYR A 139 5.85 -6.80 10.40
N ILE A 140 4.88 -7.07 9.52
CA ILE A 140 4.93 -8.13 8.51
C ILE A 140 6.16 -7.95 7.63
N ASN A 141 6.34 -6.75 7.06
CA ASN A 141 7.45 -6.43 6.17
C ASN A 141 8.80 -6.62 6.86
N ARG A 142 8.91 -6.25 8.14
CA ARG A 142 10.12 -6.47 8.94
C ARG A 142 10.44 -7.95 9.11
N VAL A 143 9.45 -8.77 9.46
CA VAL A 143 9.65 -10.22 9.61
C VAL A 143 10.04 -10.86 8.28
N CYS A 144 9.35 -10.53 7.18
CA CYS A 144 9.67 -11.03 5.85
C CYS A 144 11.11 -10.69 5.44
N ARG A 145 11.55 -9.43 5.62
CA ARG A 145 12.92 -9.00 5.30
C ARG A 145 13.96 -9.73 6.16
N ASN A 146 13.72 -9.87 7.45
CA ASN A 146 14.61 -10.59 8.35
C ASN A 146 14.70 -12.09 8.02
N ALA A 147 13.64 -12.67 7.45
CA ALA A 147 13.61 -14.04 6.94
C ALA A 147 14.23 -14.17 5.53
N GLY A 148 14.76 -13.10 4.94
CA GLY A 148 15.41 -13.11 3.63
C GLY A 148 14.47 -12.95 2.42
N TYR A 149 13.22 -12.55 2.64
CA TYR A 149 12.24 -12.33 1.58
C TYR A 149 12.02 -10.84 1.30
N SER A 150 11.81 -10.50 0.03
CA SER A 150 11.20 -9.23 -0.35
C SER A 150 9.71 -9.28 -0.01
N PRO A 151 9.19 -8.39 0.85
CA PRO A 151 7.77 -8.41 1.19
C PRO A 151 6.89 -8.07 -0.02
N THR A 152 5.79 -8.80 -0.19
CA THR A 152 4.73 -8.46 -1.15
C THR A 152 3.98 -7.20 -0.71
N ASN A 153 3.57 -6.35 -1.66
CA ASN A 153 2.78 -5.17 -1.33
C ASN A 153 1.36 -5.57 -0.91
N LEU A 154 0.99 -5.28 0.34
CA LEU A 154 -0.36 -5.55 0.86
C LEU A 154 -1.23 -4.30 0.69
N CYS A 155 -2.32 -4.41 -0.07
CA CYS A 155 -3.19 -3.27 -0.34
C CYS A 155 -4.65 -3.68 -0.55
N THR A 156 -5.54 -2.70 -0.64
CA THR A 156 -6.92 -2.92 -1.06
C THR A 156 -7.03 -2.88 -2.59
N PRO A 157 -8.12 -3.41 -3.18
CA PRO A 157 -8.44 -3.19 -4.59
C PRO A 157 -8.42 -1.72 -5.01
N LEU A 158 -8.89 -0.79 -4.15
CA LEU A 158 -8.87 0.65 -4.44
C LEU A 158 -7.44 1.16 -4.64
N ILE A 159 -6.54 0.86 -3.70
CA ILE A 159 -5.14 1.30 -3.79
C ILE A 159 -4.46 0.69 -5.02
N LEU A 160 -4.80 -0.54 -5.39
CA LEU A 160 -4.25 -1.19 -6.57
C LEU A 160 -4.66 -0.47 -7.87
N ILE A 161 -5.93 -0.07 -8.00
CA ILE A 161 -6.43 0.70 -9.14
C ILE A 161 -5.72 2.06 -9.21
N GLU A 162 -5.67 2.79 -8.09
CA GLU A 162 -5.02 4.11 -8.00
C GLU A 162 -3.53 4.04 -8.39
N ASP A 163 -2.79 3.03 -7.93
CA ASP A 163 -1.36 2.86 -8.24
C ASP A 163 -1.11 2.61 -9.74
N ILE A 164 -2.01 1.92 -10.44
CA ILE A 164 -1.92 1.80 -11.91
C ILE A 164 -2.28 3.11 -12.60
N GLN A 165 -3.39 3.74 -12.22
CA GLN A 165 -3.85 4.96 -12.87
C GLN A 165 -2.79 6.08 -12.77
N MET A 166 -2.13 6.21 -11.61
CA MET A 166 -1.00 7.14 -11.42
C MET A 166 0.22 6.80 -12.30
N LYS A 167 0.45 5.53 -12.65
CA LYS A 167 1.55 5.12 -13.55
C LYS A 167 1.22 5.37 -15.02
N GLU A 168 -0.05 5.32 -15.41
CA GLU A 168 -0.47 5.38 -16.81
C GLU A 168 -0.85 6.78 -17.29
N LYS A 169 -1.35 7.69 -16.43
CA LYS A 169 -1.80 9.03 -16.83
C LYS A 169 -1.49 10.09 -15.78
N LEU A 170 -0.85 11.19 -16.22
CA LEU A 170 -0.75 12.45 -15.48
C LEU A 170 -2.03 13.30 -15.63
N ASP A 171 -2.83 13.04 -16.67
CA ASP A 171 -4.02 13.80 -17.05
C ASP A 171 -5.23 12.84 -17.17
N ASN A 172 -6.06 12.72 -16.13
CA ASN A 172 -7.48 13.11 -16.21
C ASN A 172 -8.35 12.56 -15.07
N GLN A 173 -9.35 13.40 -14.77
CA GLN A 173 -10.42 13.31 -13.77
C GLN A 173 -9.95 13.44 -12.33
N THR A 174 -9.33 14.58 -12.08
CA THR A 174 -9.05 15.06 -10.74
C THR A 174 -10.37 15.28 -10.00
N ASP A 175 -10.52 14.57 -8.87
CA ASP A 175 -11.44 14.93 -7.81
C ASP A 175 -11.45 16.46 -7.66
N PRO A 176 -12.61 17.16 -7.77
CA PRO A 176 -12.65 18.62 -7.71
C PRO A 176 -12.02 19.17 -6.42
N ILE A 177 -12.01 18.39 -5.35
CA ILE A 177 -11.31 18.71 -4.10
C ILE A 177 -9.78 18.66 -4.30
N LEU A 178 -9.28 17.65 -5.00
CA LEU A 178 -7.85 17.55 -5.32
C LEU A 178 -7.42 18.62 -6.33
N GLU A 179 -8.26 19.00 -7.29
CA GLU A 179 -7.99 20.12 -8.21
C GLU A 179 -7.76 21.43 -7.46
N GLU A 180 -8.66 21.75 -6.53
CA GLU A 180 -8.52 22.92 -5.69
C GLU A 180 -7.26 22.83 -4.82
N TYR A 181 -6.99 21.68 -4.21
CA TYR A 181 -5.77 21.45 -3.43
C TYR A 181 -4.50 21.71 -4.25
N PHE A 182 -4.41 21.17 -5.46
CA PHE A 182 -3.25 21.35 -6.34
C PHE A 182 -3.08 22.81 -6.75
N ARG A 183 -4.16 23.48 -7.15
CA ARG A 183 -4.14 24.93 -7.47
C ARG A 183 -3.66 25.77 -6.29
N MET A 184 -4.18 25.52 -5.09
CA MET A 184 -3.73 26.22 -3.87
C MET A 184 -2.23 26.01 -3.60
N LYS A 185 -1.72 24.79 -3.83
CA LYS A 185 -0.30 24.48 -3.64
C LYS A 185 0.58 25.14 -4.71
N GLU A 186 0.16 25.15 -5.96
CA GLU A 186 0.88 25.81 -7.05
C GLU A 186 0.97 27.33 -6.82
N GLU A 187 -0.15 27.98 -6.50
CA GLU A 187 -0.20 29.41 -6.18
C GLU A 187 0.66 29.77 -4.97
N PHE A 188 0.69 28.91 -3.95
CA PHE A 188 1.55 29.10 -2.78
C PHE A 188 3.02 28.90 -3.12
N ASN A 189 3.37 27.82 -3.82
CA ASN A 189 4.75 27.51 -4.18
C ASN A 189 5.34 28.56 -5.14
N ALA A 190 4.54 29.13 -6.05
CA ALA A 190 4.98 30.17 -6.98
C ALA A 190 5.44 31.48 -6.30
N GLN A 191 5.20 31.64 -4.99
CA GLN A 191 5.66 32.78 -4.20
C GLN A 191 7.12 32.65 -3.76
N PHE A 192 7.73 31.47 -3.90
CA PHE A 192 9.06 31.17 -3.38
C PHE A 192 9.96 30.61 -4.48
N ASN A 193 11.19 31.13 -4.57
CA ASN A 193 12.20 30.67 -5.52
C ASN A 193 13.19 29.66 -4.90
N SER A 194 13.18 29.51 -3.58
CA SER A 194 14.05 28.59 -2.84
C SER A 194 13.40 28.05 -1.57
N MET A 195 13.98 26.98 -1.02
CA MET A 195 13.51 26.39 0.23
C MET A 195 13.75 27.35 1.41
N GLU A 196 14.84 28.11 1.40
CA GLU A 196 15.17 29.09 2.42
C GLU A 196 14.13 30.21 2.51
N GLU A 197 13.65 30.72 1.37
CA GLU A 197 12.59 31.73 1.32
C GLU A 197 11.29 31.19 1.94
N LEU A 198 10.91 29.96 1.59
CA LEU A 198 9.74 29.29 2.16
C LEU A 198 9.90 29.09 3.67
N THR A 199 11.07 28.62 4.14
CA THR A 199 11.35 28.40 5.56
C THR A 199 11.28 29.71 6.36
N ALA A 200 11.85 30.79 5.83
CA ALA A 200 11.79 32.10 6.47
C ALA A 200 10.34 32.60 6.61
N TYR A 201 9.56 32.49 5.54
CA TYR A 201 8.14 32.82 5.56
C TYR A 201 7.36 32.00 6.60
N LEU A 202 7.56 30.67 6.63
CA LEU A 202 6.88 29.79 7.58
C LEU A 202 7.29 30.08 9.04
N LYS A 203 8.54 30.47 9.31
CA LYS A 203 9.02 30.88 10.64
C LYS A 203 8.31 32.14 11.14
N GLU A 204 8.11 33.12 10.27
CA GLU A 204 7.35 34.34 10.58
C GLU A 204 5.88 34.02 10.86
N VAL A 205 5.22 33.25 9.98
CA VAL A 205 3.81 32.83 10.18
C VAL A 205 3.63 32.07 11.49
N ASN A 206 4.55 31.15 11.81
CA ASN A 206 4.52 30.39 13.06
C ASN A 206 4.61 31.31 14.29
N THR A 207 5.48 32.32 14.26
CA THR A 207 5.61 33.32 15.33
C THR A 207 4.30 34.09 15.53
N GLN A 208 3.69 34.55 14.44
CA GLN A 208 2.41 35.28 14.49
C GLN A 208 1.26 34.41 15.01
N GLU A 209 1.15 33.17 14.54
CA GLU A 209 0.09 32.24 14.97
C GLU A 209 0.27 31.78 16.43
N LYS A 210 1.52 31.60 16.89
CA LYS A 210 1.81 31.39 18.33
C LYS A 210 1.34 32.57 19.17
N ALA A 211 1.61 33.80 18.73
CA ALA A 211 1.12 35.01 19.43
C ALA A 211 -0.41 35.09 19.47
N ARG A 212 -1.10 34.51 18.46
CA ARG A 212 -2.56 34.35 18.42
C ARG A 212 -3.09 33.15 19.23
N GLY A 213 -2.22 32.42 19.92
CA GLY A 213 -2.61 31.31 20.80
C GLY A 213 -2.77 29.95 20.11
N ARG A 214 -2.31 29.80 18.86
CA ARG A 214 -2.25 28.47 18.21
C ARG A 214 -1.25 27.58 18.94
N LYS A 215 -1.60 26.30 19.08
CA LYS A 215 -0.75 25.29 19.71
C LYS A 215 0.28 24.76 18.71
N TYR A 216 1.54 24.77 19.09
CA TYR A 216 2.65 24.20 18.33
C TYR A 216 3.37 23.14 19.18
N ARG A 217 3.86 22.10 18.52
CA ARG A 217 4.71 21.06 19.14
C ARG A 217 6.12 21.18 18.54
N PRO A 218 7.19 21.27 19.36
CA PRO A 218 8.55 21.28 18.83
C PRO A 218 8.89 19.93 18.21
N ALA A 219 9.77 19.95 17.19
CA ALA A 219 10.33 18.73 16.63
C ALA A 219 11.26 18.05 17.67
N PRO A 220 11.31 16.71 17.71
CA PRO A 220 12.35 16.02 18.46
C PRO A 220 13.74 16.30 17.83
N PRO A 221 14.83 16.26 18.62
CA PRO A 221 16.17 16.41 18.05
C PRO A 221 16.45 15.28 17.05
N PRO A 222 17.23 15.55 15.99
CA PRO A 222 17.59 14.52 15.03
C PRO A 222 18.44 13.42 15.69
N PRO A 223 18.48 12.20 15.12
CA PRO A 223 19.42 11.16 15.53
C PRO A 223 20.88 11.67 15.52
N PRO A 224 21.76 11.21 16.44
CA PRO A 224 23.14 11.69 16.52
C PRO A 224 23.96 11.53 15.22
N ASP A 225 23.63 10.52 14.41
CA ASP A 225 24.29 10.18 13.15
C ASP A 225 23.53 10.70 11.92
N PHE A 226 22.57 11.61 12.09
CA PHE A 226 21.70 12.09 11.01
C PHE A 226 22.49 12.70 9.85
N GLU A 227 23.38 13.67 10.12
CA GLU A 227 24.19 14.31 9.07
C GLU A 227 25.13 13.31 8.37
N GLU A 228 25.76 12.40 9.13
CA GLU A 228 26.65 11.37 8.56
C GLU A 228 25.88 10.45 7.60
N ARG A 229 24.66 10.03 7.97
CA ARG A 229 23.79 9.23 7.10
C ARG A 229 23.40 9.98 5.83
N ILE A 230 23.06 11.26 5.94
CA ILE A 230 22.69 12.10 4.80
C ILE A 230 23.89 12.28 3.85
N GLU A 231 25.08 12.55 4.37
CA GLU A 231 26.30 12.66 3.57
C GLU A 231 26.61 11.35 2.83
N LYS A 232 26.47 10.21 3.53
CA LYS A 232 26.62 8.89 2.93
C LYS A 232 25.61 8.66 1.80
N MET A 233 24.35 9.00 2.00
CA MET A 233 23.30 8.88 0.97
C MET A 233 23.61 9.74 -0.26
N TYR A 234 24.00 10.99 -0.09
CA TYR A 234 24.38 11.86 -1.22
C TYR A 234 25.56 11.29 -2.00
N LYS A 235 26.57 10.76 -1.29
CA LYS A 235 27.74 10.14 -1.91
C LYS A 235 27.39 8.88 -2.68
N GLU A 236 26.52 8.01 -2.14
CA GLU A 236 26.04 6.80 -2.81
C GLU A 236 25.21 7.12 -4.07
N LEU A 237 24.46 8.21 -4.05
CA LEU A 237 23.65 8.68 -5.19
C LEU A 237 24.43 9.58 -6.17
N GLY A 238 25.70 9.92 -5.87
CA GLY A 238 26.52 10.80 -6.71
C GLY A 238 26.03 12.25 -6.78
N ILE A 239 25.27 12.71 -5.79
CA ILE A 239 24.71 14.06 -5.72
C ILE A 239 25.68 14.97 -4.94
N VAL A 240 26.02 16.13 -5.52
CA VAL A 240 26.87 17.14 -4.86
C VAL A 240 25.97 18.14 -4.12
N ARG A 241 26.14 18.26 -2.79
CA ARG A 241 25.41 19.21 -1.95
C ARG A 241 25.74 20.65 -2.42
N LYS A 242 24.73 21.48 -2.69
CA LYS A 242 24.94 22.94 -2.72
C LYS A 242 25.20 23.38 -1.28
N SER A 243 26.14 24.30 -1.08
CA SER A 243 26.71 24.67 0.23
C SER A 243 25.74 25.36 1.21
N GLU A 244 24.46 25.47 0.91
CA GLU A 244 23.51 26.34 1.62
C GLU A 244 22.52 25.60 2.55
N ASP A 245 22.41 24.26 2.46
CA ASP A 245 21.50 23.45 3.31
C ASP A 245 22.16 22.95 4.61
N LYS A 246 22.68 23.85 5.46
CA LYS A 246 22.95 23.50 6.86
C LYS A 246 21.69 23.75 7.68
N VAL A 247 21.12 22.69 8.25
CA VAL A 247 20.01 22.79 9.20
C VAL A 247 20.52 23.51 10.45
N SER A 248 20.22 24.79 10.58
CA SER A 248 20.39 25.53 11.84
C SER A 248 19.06 25.50 12.59
N ASP A 249 18.95 24.61 13.57
CA ASP A 249 17.87 24.67 14.56
C ASP A 249 18.22 25.73 15.62
N GLU A 250 17.65 26.94 15.45
CA GLU A 250 17.44 27.95 16.49
C GLU A 250 15.96 28.27 16.67
#